data_AF-A0A9X7NRV2-F1
#
_entry.id   AF-A0A9X7NRV2-F1
#
_cell.length_a   1.000
_cell.length_b   1.000
_cell.length_c   1.000
_cell.angle_alpha   90.00
_cell.angle_beta   90.00
_cell.angle_gamma   90.00
#
_symmetry.space_group_name_H-M   'P 1'
#
loop_
_entity.id
_entity.type
_entity.pdbx_description
1 polymer ?
#
loop_
_entity_poly.entity_id
_entity_poly.type
_entity_poly.pdbx_seq_one_letter_code
_entity_poly.pdbx_strand_id
1 'polypeptide(L)'
;MAVIVAVAEKVGVPRSACQLLNTSDDVNKRFLCGKFHVLVTQTGLFEHTPLIDAALETIYARTAFPEAADLLNEIAACTQISVRKSLIPTDSLPENLKTLSGVESLAFCEAEETLQAMEIARLITAIIVERSRPDAVFWAPSSFLLKPDAFSALARASNHDDLYLLPNPYGQQDPETGEQLIGMMGIGSQWLTGYRVEVLPCRLPPEYLAEILVAFSKFTNKSSRLIDDGDVFGREENEKIQVIYHEEDDDGLGTIELKVVHNPKFGILREDVPTKYVRYDEDLNETGSFTDGNEDTELDPHDPVDAAILERLKELKEEPSSQELPDVRSEEDFEQEMSALDRPDQPATPAYPETATPVSPSTASQVHQTIATAARRLDDTRIAGKTSPSSKRMSVAELRDFVKQAQVSNETSEKVGKKHGFLAKLFKRKADQ
;
A
#
# COMPACT_ATOMS: atom_id res chain seq x y z
N MET A 1 30.59 9.59 -9.68
CA MET A 1 29.82 10.78 -10.09
C MET A 1 28.94 10.49 -11.31
N ALA A 2 29.50 10.09 -12.46
CA ALA A 2 28.71 9.89 -13.70
C ALA A 2 27.50 8.94 -13.56
N VAL A 3 27.63 7.87 -12.77
CA VAL A 3 26.55 6.87 -12.58
C VAL A 3 25.34 7.47 -11.86
N ILE A 4 25.53 8.09 -10.69
CA ILE A 4 24.42 8.64 -9.90
C ILE A 4 23.69 9.75 -10.66
N VAL A 5 24.46 10.60 -11.35
CA VAL A 5 23.91 11.67 -12.19
C VAL A 5 23.08 11.09 -13.35
N ALA A 6 23.57 10.06 -14.05
CA ALA A 6 22.84 9.42 -15.13
C ALA A 6 21.57 8.70 -14.64
N VAL A 7 21.61 8.11 -13.44
CA VAL A 7 20.41 7.52 -12.82
C VAL A 7 19.38 8.61 -12.51
N ALA A 8 19.80 9.70 -11.87
CA ALA A 8 18.90 10.81 -11.54
C ALA A 8 18.25 11.41 -12.81
N GLU A 9 19.03 11.58 -13.88
CA GLU A 9 18.55 12.04 -15.19
C GLU A 9 17.50 11.10 -15.80
N LYS A 10 17.70 9.78 -15.68
CA LYS A 10 16.73 8.78 -16.14
C LYS A 10 15.39 8.87 -15.40
N VAL A 11 15.39 9.30 -14.13
CA VAL A 11 14.20 9.47 -13.30
C VAL A 11 13.63 10.90 -13.42
N GLY A 12 14.11 11.69 -14.38
CA GLY A 12 13.58 13.03 -14.68
C GLY A 12 14.22 14.16 -13.87
N VAL A 13 15.27 13.90 -13.09
CA VAL A 13 16.02 14.95 -12.38
C VAL A 13 17.09 15.53 -13.31
N PRO A 14 17.04 16.83 -13.66
CA PRO A 14 18.01 17.41 -14.59
C PRO A 14 19.45 17.25 -14.09
N ARG A 15 20.37 16.90 -15.00
CA ARG A 15 21.80 16.78 -14.68
C ARG A 15 22.39 18.04 -14.03
N SER A 16 21.90 19.22 -14.41
CA SER A 16 22.29 20.50 -13.81
C SER A 16 21.88 20.64 -12.34
N ALA A 17 20.89 19.87 -11.89
CA ALA A 17 20.43 19.82 -10.51
C ALA A 17 21.15 18.74 -9.68
N CYS A 18 22.13 18.03 -10.26
CA CYS A 18 22.90 17.00 -9.58
C CYS A 18 24.30 17.48 -9.21
N GLN A 19 24.64 17.45 -7.92
CA GLN A 19 25.93 17.88 -7.40
C GLN A 19 26.49 16.87 -6.39
N LEU A 20 27.78 16.54 -6.52
CA LEU A 20 28.52 15.86 -5.45
C LEU A 20 28.82 16.87 -4.33
N LEU A 21 28.40 16.56 -3.10
CA LEU A 21 28.60 17.44 -1.96
C LEU A 21 30.04 17.37 -1.45
N ASN A 22 30.59 18.52 -1.05
CA ASN A 22 31.94 18.64 -0.48
C ASN A 22 32.11 17.87 0.85
N THR A 23 31.01 17.49 1.49
CA THR A 23 31.00 16.64 2.67
C THR A 23 31.25 15.17 2.33
N SER A 24 31.43 14.81 1.05
CA SER A 24 31.77 13.44 0.66
C SER A 24 33.21 13.09 1.06
N ASP A 25 33.40 11.88 1.57
CA ASP A 25 34.68 11.31 1.96
C ASP A 25 34.88 9.94 1.26
N ASP A 26 35.91 9.18 1.60
CA ASP A 26 36.20 7.90 0.96
C ASP A 26 35.17 6.81 1.27
N VAL A 27 34.47 6.91 2.40
CA VAL A 27 33.46 5.98 2.89
C VAL A 27 32.05 6.40 2.46
N ASN A 28 31.78 7.71 2.48
CA ASN A 28 30.47 8.31 2.25
C ASN A 28 30.51 9.19 1.00
N LYS A 29 29.81 8.78 -0.05
CA LYS A 29 29.58 9.61 -1.23
C LYS A 29 28.19 10.22 -1.16
N ARG A 30 28.11 11.54 -1.06
CA ARG A 30 26.88 12.33 -0.88
C ARG A 30 26.57 13.12 -2.14
N PHE A 31 25.38 12.93 -2.70
CA PHE A 31 24.91 13.67 -3.86
C PHE A 31 23.59 14.37 -3.54
N LEU A 32 23.47 15.62 -3.97
CA LEU A 32 22.18 16.29 -4.04
C LEU A 32 21.71 16.23 -5.50
N CYS A 33 20.54 15.67 -5.75
CA CYS A 33 19.92 15.54 -7.07
C CYS A 33 18.51 16.12 -7.01
N GLY A 34 18.38 17.40 -7.35
CA GLY A 34 17.13 18.14 -7.16
C GLY A 34 16.73 18.17 -5.68
N LYS A 35 15.59 17.55 -5.35
CA LYS A 35 15.07 17.40 -3.97
C LYS A 35 15.59 16.16 -3.22
N PHE A 36 16.33 15.29 -3.90
CA PHE A 36 16.79 14.03 -3.34
C PHE A 36 18.25 14.12 -2.88
N HIS A 37 18.50 13.76 -1.63
CA HIS A 37 19.82 13.51 -1.10
C HIS A 37 20.13 12.01 -1.20
N VAL A 38 21.07 11.66 -2.06
CA VAL A 38 21.54 10.29 -2.27
C VAL A 38 22.84 10.10 -1.51
N LEU A 39 22.85 9.17 -0.55
CA LEU A 39 24.03 8.78 0.21
C LEU A 39 24.35 7.32 -0.09
N VAL A 40 25.58 7.09 -0.54
CA VAL A 40 26.17 5.76 -0.69
C VAL A 40 27.30 5.64 0.32
N THR A 41 27.15 4.71 1.26
CA THR A 41 28.11 4.46 2.33
C THR A 41 28.66 3.04 2.22
N GLN A 42 29.99 2.89 2.27
CA GLN A 42 30.64 1.60 2.33
C GLN A 42 31.22 1.37 3.72
N THR A 43 30.55 0.56 4.54
CA THR A 43 31.06 0.18 5.87
C THR A 43 31.86 -1.12 5.80
N GLY A 44 32.82 -1.26 6.73
CA GLY A 44 33.55 -2.51 6.93
C GLY A 44 32.64 -3.52 7.64
N LEU A 45 32.68 -3.57 8.97
CA LEU A 45 31.84 -4.52 9.70
C LEU A 45 30.35 -4.24 9.47
N PHE A 46 29.63 -5.27 9.05
CA PHE A 46 28.19 -5.24 8.98
C PHE A 46 27.62 -5.39 10.39
N GLU A 47 26.77 -4.45 10.77
CA GLU A 47 26.05 -4.48 12.05
C GLU A 47 24.63 -4.99 11.80
N HIS A 48 24.25 -6.03 12.55
CA HIS A 48 22.87 -6.51 12.56
C HIS A 48 21.93 -5.40 13.02
N THR A 49 20.81 -5.26 12.33
CA THR A 49 19.78 -4.26 12.64
C THR A 49 18.44 -4.96 12.88
N PRO A 50 17.53 -4.38 13.68
CA PRO A 50 16.20 -4.94 13.88
C PRO A 50 15.41 -5.15 12.58
N LEU A 51 15.69 -4.34 11.55
CA LEU A 51 15.09 -4.49 10.22
C LEU A 51 15.55 -5.76 9.51
N ILE A 52 16.80 -6.17 9.72
CA ILE A 52 17.36 -7.39 9.14
C ILE A 52 16.89 -8.62 9.91
N ASP A 53 16.78 -8.53 11.23
CA ASP A 53 16.14 -9.58 12.04
C ASP A 53 14.69 -9.81 11.57
N ALA A 54 13.92 -8.73 11.37
CA ALA A 54 12.57 -8.83 10.83
C ALA A 54 12.54 -9.42 9.41
N ALA A 55 13.51 -9.09 8.56
CA ALA A 55 13.63 -9.63 7.21
C ALA A 55 13.91 -11.15 7.20
N LEU A 56 14.76 -11.63 8.12
CA LEU A 56 15.05 -13.06 8.30
C LEU A 56 13.84 -13.86 8.77
N GLU A 57 12.91 -13.22 9.48
CA GLU A 57 11.66 -13.84 9.93
C GLU A 57 10.61 -13.95 8.82
N THR A 58 10.78 -13.24 7.69
CA THR A 58 9.85 -13.31 6.57
C THR A 58 9.80 -14.72 5.97
N ILE A 59 8.63 -15.09 5.43
CA ILE A 59 8.47 -16.38 4.77
C ILE A 59 9.43 -16.54 3.59
N TYR A 60 9.71 -15.44 2.89
CA TYR A 60 10.59 -15.44 1.74
C TYR A 60 12.01 -15.80 2.15
N ALA A 61 12.59 -15.12 3.15
CA ALA A 61 13.94 -15.41 3.62
C ALA A 61 14.06 -16.87 4.08
N ARG A 62 13.10 -17.36 4.86
CA ARG A 62 13.09 -18.73 5.38
C ARG A 62 13.00 -19.83 4.32
N THR A 63 12.50 -19.53 3.12
CA THR A 63 12.24 -20.55 2.09
C THR A 63 13.08 -20.39 0.84
N ALA A 64 13.24 -19.17 0.33
CA ALA A 64 14.02 -18.86 -0.87
C ALA A 64 15.51 -18.60 -0.56
N PHE A 65 15.82 -18.19 0.66
CA PHE A 65 17.18 -17.86 1.10
C PHE A 65 17.50 -18.38 2.52
N PRO A 66 17.29 -19.69 2.80
CA PRO A 66 17.40 -20.23 4.15
C PRO A 66 18.79 -20.07 4.78
N GLU A 67 19.84 -19.99 3.97
CA GLU A 67 21.22 -19.77 4.39
C GLU A 67 21.55 -18.29 4.71
N ALA A 68 20.59 -17.36 4.58
CA ALA A 68 20.83 -15.93 4.76
C ALA A 68 21.32 -15.58 6.18
N ALA A 69 20.80 -16.23 7.21
CA ALA A 69 21.18 -15.95 8.59
C ALA A 69 22.66 -16.25 8.85
N ASP A 70 23.15 -17.38 8.34
CA ASP A 70 24.56 -17.77 8.44
C ASP A 70 25.44 -16.83 7.61
N LEU A 71 25.01 -16.54 6.38
CA LEU A 71 25.73 -15.63 5.48
C LEU A 71 25.93 -14.25 6.09
N LEU A 72 24.89 -13.66 6.72
CA LEU A 72 24.97 -12.33 7.32
C LEU A 72 26.03 -12.23 8.43
N ASN A 73 26.34 -13.34 9.11
CA ASN A 73 27.39 -13.38 10.13
C ASN A 73 28.81 -13.37 9.54
N GLU A 74 28.95 -13.69 8.25
CA GLU A 74 30.23 -13.76 7.54
C GLU A 74 30.51 -12.48 6.71
N ILE A 75 29.57 -11.53 6.65
CA ILE A 75 29.70 -10.32 5.83
C ILE A 75 30.81 -9.41 6.37
N ALA A 76 31.83 -9.19 5.54
CA ALA A 76 32.98 -8.35 5.84
C ALA A 76 32.84 -6.87 5.43
N ALA A 77 31.85 -6.56 4.59
CA ALA A 77 31.60 -5.23 4.05
C ALA A 77 30.13 -5.05 3.67
N CYS A 78 29.57 -3.86 3.94
CA CYS A 78 28.22 -3.50 3.52
C CYS A 78 28.24 -2.21 2.71
N THR A 79 27.48 -2.17 1.62
CA THR A 79 27.22 -0.94 0.87
C THR A 79 25.77 -0.52 1.10
N GLN A 80 25.57 0.54 1.87
CA GLN A 80 24.26 1.12 2.12
C GLN A 80 23.97 2.23 1.11
N ILE A 81 22.79 2.16 0.51
CA ILE A 81 22.28 3.19 -0.41
C ILE A 81 21.04 3.77 0.24
N SER A 82 21.02 5.09 0.43
CA SER A 82 19.86 5.79 0.95
C SER A 82 19.51 6.97 0.07
N VAL A 83 18.23 7.14 -0.19
CA VAL A 83 17.66 8.27 -0.92
C VAL A 83 16.67 8.94 0.02
N ARG A 84 16.95 10.18 0.40
CA ARG A 84 16.13 10.95 1.36
C ARG A 84 15.65 12.24 0.71
N LYS A 85 14.49 12.74 1.13
CA LYS A 85 14.08 14.11 0.81
C LYS A 85 14.84 15.05 1.76
N SER A 86 15.78 15.82 1.23
CA SER A 86 16.38 16.94 1.97
C SER A 86 17.33 17.74 1.08
N LEU A 87 17.35 19.05 1.27
CA LEU A 87 18.36 19.95 0.72
C LEU A 87 19.68 19.92 1.51
N ILE A 88 19.65 19.41 2.75
CA ILE A 88 20.80 19.35 3.66
C ILE A 88 20.88 17.94 4.26
N PRO A 89 22.03 17.25 4.27
CA PRO A 89 22.11 15.92 4.88
C PRO A 89 21.62 15.98 6.35
N THR A 90 20.59 15.20 6.69
CA THR A 90 19.89 15.30 7.99
C THR A 90 20.83 15.06 9.18
N ASP A 91 21.87 14.25 8.97
CA ASP A 91 22.90 13.95 9.97
C ASP A 91 23.87 15.14 10.20
N SER A 92 23.80 16.16 9.33
CA SER A 92 24.56 17.42 9.39
C SER A 92 23.72 18.61 9.87
N LEU A 93 22.40 18.43 9.99
CA LEU A 93 21.48 19.46 10.46
C LEU A 93 21.47 19.46 11.99
N PRO A 94 21.86 20.58 12.65
CA PRO A 94 21.69 20.68 14.08
C PRO A 94 20.20 20.60 14.45
N GLU A 95 19.88 19.95 15.57
CA GLU A 95 18.50 19.60 15.98
C GLU A 95 17.53 20.78 15.95
N ASN A 96 18.02 21.99 16.23
CA ASN A 96 17.25 23.24 16.19
C ASN A 96 16.82 23.68 14.78
N LEU A 97 17.48 23.22 13.72
CA LEU A 97 17.09 23.50 12.33
C LEU A 97 16.18 22.42 11.74
N LYS A 98 16.19 21.20 12.31
CA LYS A 98 15.24 20.14 11.95
C LYS A 98 13.81 20.53 12.31
N THR A 99 13.62 21.27 13.41
CA THR A 99 12.31 21.78 13.84
C THR A 99 11.84 23.03 13.08
N LEU A 100 12.75 23.76 12.44
CA LEU A 100 12.43 24.95 11.63
C LEU A 100 12.17 24.62 10.15
N SER A 101 12.72 23.52 9.66
CA SER A 101 12.43 23.00 8.33
C SER A 101 11.11 22.23 8.41
N GLY A 102 10.06 22.72 7.74
CA GLY A 102 8.74 22.06 7.79
C GLY A 102 8.83 20.58 7.37
N VAL A 103 7.94 19.73 7.90
CA VAL A 103 7.93 18.27 7.65
C VAL A 103 8.00 17.94 6.16
N GLU A 104 7.31 18.73 5.34
CA GLU A 104 7.30 18.63 3.87
C GLU A 104 8.69 18.72 3.21
N SER A 105 9.67 19.36 3.86
CA SER A 105 11.03 19.52 3.34
C SER A 105 11.97 18.36 3.69
N LEU A 106 11.59 17.52 4.65
CA LEU A 106 12.41 16.44 5.21
C LEU A 106 11.77 15.04 5.07
N ALA A 107 10.47 14.97 4.80
CA ALA A 107 9.71 13.74 4.62
C ALA A 107 9.05 13.70 3.24
N PHE A 108 8.91 12.49 2.70
CA PHE A 108 8.09 12.28 1.52
C PHE A 108 6.63 12.38 1.93
N CYS A 109 5.92 13.36 1.37
CA CYS A 109 4.50 13.59 1.64
C CYS A 109 3.60 13.14 0.48
N GLU A 110 4.20 12.88 -0.67
CA GLU A 110 3.51 12.48 -1.89
C GLU A 110 4.00 11.10 -2.35
N ALA A 111 3.08 10.27 -2.84
CA ALA A 111 3.39 8.94 -3.36
C ALA A 111 4.38 9.00 -4.53
N GLU A 112 4.19 9.95 -5.45
CA GLU A 112 5.08 10.14 -6.61
C GLU A 112 6.53 10.40 -6.19
N GLU A 113 6.75 11.21 -5.15
CA GLU A 113 8.09 11.49 -4.63
C GLU A 113 8.76 10.25 -4.05
N THR A 114 7.98 9.46 -3.32
CA THR A 114 8.42 8.20 -2.73
C THR A 114 8.81 7.21 -3.83
N LEU A 115 7.97 7.05 -4.86
CA LEU A 115 8.23 6.18 -6.00
C LEU A 115 9.48 6.62 -6.77
N GLN A 116 9.65 7.92 -7.03
CA GLN A 116 10.88 8.45 -7.65
C GLN A 116 12.12 8.15 -6.80
N ALA A 117 12.06 8.32 -5.48
CA ALA A 117 13.17 7.99 -4.59
C ALA A 117 13.51 6.50 -4.59
N MET A 118 12.50 5.63 -4.56
CA MET A 118 12.66 4.18 -4.65
C MET A 118 13.22 3.75 -6.00
N GLU A 119 12.82 4.39 -7.10
CA GLU A 119 13.35 4.14 -8.44
C GLU A 119 14.83 4.51 -8.55
N ILE A 120 15.23 5.68 -8.01
CA ILE A 120 16.64 6.08 -7.93
C ILE A 120 17.44 5.06 -7.12
N ALA A 121 16.96 4.67 -5.94
CA ALA A 121 17.61 3.67 -5.10
C ALA A 121 17.75 2.33 -5.84
N ARG A 122 16.69 1.86 -6.50
CA ARG A 122 16.66 0.59 -7.23
C ARG A 122 17.67 0.57 -8.37
N LEU A 123 17.74 1.63 -9.17
CA LEU A 123 18.67 1.74 -10.29
C LEU A 123 20.13 1.79 -9.81
N ILE A 124 20.43 2.52 -8.73
CA ILE A 124 21.77 2.55 -8.14
C ILE A 124 22.15 1.16 -7.61
N THR A 125 21.24 0.50 -6.88
CA THR A 125 21.47 -0.86 -6.35
C THR A 125 21.71 -1.84 -7.47
N ALA A 126 20.93 -1.80 -8.56
CA ALA A 126 21.13 -2.68 -9.72
C ALA A 126 22.52 -2.54 -10.35
N ILE A 127 23.02 -1.30 -10.48
CA ILE A 127 24.35 -1.04 -11.02
C ILE A 127 25.44 -1.54 -10.06
N ILE A 128 25.25 -1.37 -8.75
CA ILE A 128 26.19 -1.88 -7.74
C ILE A 128 26.20 -3.41 -7.76
N VAL A 129 25.04 -4.07 -7.73
CA VAL A 129 24.91 -5.53 -7.80
C VAL A 129 25.65 -6.09 -9.01
N GLU A 130 25.48 -5.48 -10.18
CA GLU A 130 26.13 -5.92 -11.42
C GLU A 130 27.66 -5.79 -11.36
N ARG A 131 28.17 -4.75 -10.69
CA ARG A 131 29.61 -4.44 -10.64
C ARG A 131 30.35 -5.12 -9.50
N SER A 132 29.76 -5.15 -8.32
CA SER A 132 30.40 -5.66 -7.10
C SER A 132 30.05 -7.09 -6.78
N ARG A 133 28.95 -7.63 -7.34
CA ARG A 133 28.46 -9.00 -7.09
C ARG A 133 28.39 -9.31 -5.58
N PRO A 134 27.55 -8.58 -4.82
CA PRO A 134 27.40 -8.84 -3.39
C PRO A 134 26.85 -10.25 -3.15
N ASP A 135 26.97 -10.78 -1.93
CA ASP A 135 26.40 -12.09 -1.59
C ASP A 135 24.89 -12.03 -1.27
N ALA A 136 24.41 -10.87 -0.81
CA ALA A 136 23.02 -10.63 -0.48
C ALA A 136 22.62 -9.17 -0.76
N VAL A 137 21.32 -8.94 -0.98
CA VAL A 137 20.74 -7.61 -1.11
C VAL A 137 19.56 -7.50 -0.15
N PHE A 138 19.68 -6.58 0.82
CA PHE A 138 18.56 -6.20 1.67
C PHE A 138 17.85 -4.97 1.09
N TRP A 139 16.60 -5.13 0.71
CA TRP A 139 15.73 -4.09 0.18
C TRP A 139 14.75 -3.65 1.26
N ALA A 140 15.11 -2.59 1.98
CA ALA A 140 14.39 -2.13 3.18
C ALA A 140 12.90 -1.81 2.99
N PRO A 141 12.44 -1.18 1.87
CA PRO A 141 11.04 -0.79 1.73
C PRO A 141 10.01 -1.92 1.94
N SER A 142 10.34 -3.14 1.52
CA SER A 142 9.49 -4.34 1.65
C SER A 142 10.11 -5.42 2.54
N SER A 143 11.20 -5.08 3.24
CA SER A 143 11.99 -6.01 4.05
C SER A 143 12.48 -7.25 3.29
N PHE A 144 12.65 -7.14 1.97
CA PHE A 144 13.15 -8.24 1.15
C PHE A 144 14.63 -8.50 1.43
N LEU A 145 14.97 -9.71 1.86
CA LEU A 145 16.34 -10.21 1.88
C LEU A 145 16.54 -11.19 0.73
N LEU A 146 17.26 -10.75 -0.29
CA LEU A 146 17.33 -11.40 -1.60
C LEU A 146 18.73 -11.87 -1.94
N LYS A 147 18.79 -12.96 -2.70
CA LYS A 147 19.98 -13.27 -3.49
C LYS A 147 20.16 -12.22 -4.60
N PRO A 148 21.40 -11.92 -5.03
CA PRO A 148 21.68 -10.91 -6.05
C PRO A 148 20.94 -11.13 -7.37
N ASP A 149 20.81 -12.39 -7.79
CA ASP A 149 20.09 -12.76 -9.01
C ASP A 149 18.58 -12.53 -8.89
N ALA A 150 18.01 -12.84 -7.72
CA ALA A 150 16.59 -12.60 -7.44
C ALA A 150 16.29 -11.09 -7.42
N PHE A 151 17.13 -10.29 -6.76
CA PHE A 151 17.04 -8.83 -6.82
C PHE A 151 17.14 -8.32 -8.26
N SER A 152 18.13 -8.80 -9.02
CA SER A 152 18.33 -8.38 -10.41
C SER A 152 17.14 -8.71 -11.31
N ALA A 153 16.48 -9.85 -11.09
CA ALA A 153 15.27 -10.24 -11.80
C ALA A 153 14.09 -9.29 -11.49
N LEU A 154 13.84 -9.02 -10.20
CA LEU A 154 12.76 -8.11 -9.79
C LEU A 154 13.03 -6.67 -10.22
N ALA A 155 14.27 -6.20 -10.08
CA ALA A 155 14.65 -4.84 -10.47
C ALA A 155 14.60 -4.61 -11.98
N ARG A 156 14.76 -5.63 -12.82
CA ARG A 156 14.70 -5.48 -14.29
C ARG A 156 13.34 -5.83 -14.89
N ALA A 157 12.38 -6.30 -14.08
CA ALA A 157 11.03 -6.58 -14.53
C ALA A 157 10.35 -5.32 -15.09
N SER A 158 9.45 -5.49 -16.05
CA SER A 158 8.64 -4.40 -16.62
C SER A 158 7.75 -3.75 -15.57
N ASN A 159 7.29 -4.52 -14.59
CA ASN A 159 6.66 -4.04 -13.38
C ASN A 159 7.59 -4.32 -12.18
N HIS A 160 8.10 -3.26 -11.55
CA HIS A 160 8.98 -3.34 -10.40
C HIS A 160 8.25 -3.17 -9.06
N ASP A 161 6.91 -3.05 -9.05
CA ASP A 161 6.08 -3.03 -7.83
C ASP A 161 6.30 -4.28 -6.97
N ASP A 162 6.63 -5.41 -7.61
CA ASP A 162 6.91 -6.68 -6.95
C ASP A 162 8.19 -6.63 -6.09
N LEU A 163 9.04 -5.62 -6.26
CA LEU A 163 10.16 -5.35 -5.35
C LEU A 163 9.71 -4.55 -4.12
N TYR A 164 8.62 -3.78 -4.24
CA TYR A 164 8.13 -2.85 -3.21
C TYR A 164 7.07 -3.46 -2.30
N LEU A 165 6.53 -4.62 -2.68
CA LEU A 165 5.49 -5.30 -1.93
C LEU A 165 5.85 -6.77 -1.71
N LEU A 166 5.97 -7.16 -0.44
CA LEU A 166 6.11 -8.54 -0.02
C LEU A 166 4.83 -9.01 0.70
N PRO A 167 4.02 -9.87 0.05
CA PRO A 167 2.97 -10.61 0.75
C PRO A 167 3.59 -11.61 1.72
N ASN A 168 3.38 -11.39 3.02
CA ASN A 168 3.92 -12.23 4.07
C ASN A 168 2.78 -12.83 4.91
N PRO A 169 2.59 -14.17 4.90
CA PRO A 169 1.57 -14.82 5.68
C PRO A 169 1.91 -14.76 7.17
N TYR A 170 0.89 -14.65 8.02
CA TYR A 170 1.03 -14.77 9.46
C TYR A 170 -0.10 -15.63 10.03
N GLY A 171 0.22 -16.41 11.06
CA GLY A 171 -0.72 -17.34 11.66
C GLY A 171 -1.33 -16.81 12.95
N GLN A 172 -2.63 -17.04 13.15
CA GLN A 172 -3.28 -16.89 14.45
C GLN A 172 -4.11 -18.14 14.76
N GLN A 173 -4.00 -18.63 15.99
CA GLN A 173 -4.88 -19.71 16.43
C GLN A 173 -6.24 -19.12 16.80
N ASP A 174 -7.30 -19.66 16.19
CA ASP A 174 -8.67 -19.33 16.55
C ASP A 174 -8.95 -19.78 17.99
N PRO A 175 -9.29 -18.85 18.91
CA PRO A 175 -9.54 -19.19 20.30
C PRO A 175 -10.78 -20.08 20.49
N GLU A 176 -11.76 -20.06 19.58
CA GLU A 176 -13.00 -20.82 19.71
C GLU A 176 -12.87 -22.23 19.12
N THR A 177 -12.32 -22.34 17.92
CA THR A 177 -12.22 -23.62 17.21
C THR A 177 -10.89 -24.34 17.43
N GLY A 178 -9.86 -23.61 17.87
CA GLY A 178 -8.48 -24.10 17.97
C GLY A 178 -7.79 -24.29 16.62
N GLU A 179 -8.47 -23.98 15.50
CA GLU A 179 -7.90 -24.06 14.15
C GLU A 179 -6.83 -22.98 13.95
N GLN A 180 -5.81 -23.33 13.18
CA GLN A 180 -4.81 -22.36 12.75
C GLN A 180 -5.37 -21.60 11.55
N LEU A 181 -5.58 -20.29 11.71
CA LEU A 181 -5.98 -19.41 10.63
C LEU A 181 -4.76 -18.67 10.09
N ILE A 182 -4.80 -18.33 8.80
CA ILE A 182 -3.72 -17.62 8.12
C ILE A 182 -4.25 -16.28 7.63
N GLY A 183 -3.56 -15.22 8.04
CA GLY A 183 -3.70 -13.87 7.49
C GLY A 183 -2.58 -13.56 6.52
N MET A 184 -2.66 -12.41 5.85
CA MET A 184 -1.66 -11.95 4.89
C MET A 184 -1.36 -10.48 5.13
N MET A 185 -0.08 -10.15 5.29
CA MET A 185 0.38 -8.77 5.47
C MET A 185 1.15 -8.30 4.24
N GLY A 186 0.84 -7.11 3.74
CA GLY A 186 1.53 -6.49 2.61
C GLY A 186 2.70 -5.65 3.09
N ILE A 187 3.87 -6.25 3.35
CA ILE A 187 5.04 -5.51 3.80
C ILE A 187 5.50 -4.57 2.67
N GLY A 188 5.50 -3.27 2.93
CA GLY A 188 5.85 -2.23 1.95
C GLY A 188 4.64 -1.63 1.20
N SER A 189 3.42 -2.12 1.44
CA SER A 189 2.18 -1.58 0.85
C SER A 189 1.96 -0.10 1.12
N GLN A 190 2.47 0.42 2.24
CA GLN A 190 2.38 1.85 2.59
C GLN A 190 3.11 2.75 1.60
N TRP A 191 4.15 2.26 0.93
CA TRP A 191 4.85 3.04 -0.10
C TRP A 191 4.08 3.14 -1.41
N LEU A 192 3.12 2.24 -1.63
CA LEU A 192 2.30 2.17 -2.84
C LEU A 192 0.93 2.80 -2.65
N THR A 193 0.36 2.68 -1.45
CA THR A 193 -1.03 3.05 -1.17
C THR A 193 -1.16 4.17 -0.13
N GLY A 194 -0.10 4.49 0.60
CA GLY A 194 -0.14 5.35 1.79
C GLY A 194 -0.60 4.63 3.07
N TYR A 195 -1.08 3.39 2.96
CA TYR A 195 -1.62 2.59 4.06
C TYR A 195 -0.94 1.24 4.16
N ARG A 196 -0.92 0.67 5.37
CA ARG A 196 -0.65 -0.77 5.51
C ARG A 196 -1.83 -1.53 4.96
N VAL A 197 -1.60 -2.53 4.13
CA VAL A 197 -2.67 -3.38 3.60
C VAL A 197 -2.51 -4.78 4.19
N GLU A 198 -3.60 -5.32 4.73
CA GLU A 198 -3.63 -6.69 5.26
C GLU A 198 -4.95 -7.41 4.98
N VAL A 199 -4.90 -8.73 5.07
CA VAL A 199 -6.06 -9.61 5.19
C VAL A 199 -5.95 -10.31 6.55
N LEU A 200 -6.95 -10.10 7.41
CA LEU A 200 -6.96 -10.76 8.72
C LEU A 200 -7.05 -12.29 8.61
N PRO A 201 -6.60 -13.03 9.64
CA PRO A 201 -6.61 -14.49 9.62
C PRO A 201 -7.98 -15.08 9.33
N CYS A 202 -8.06 -15.90 8.27
CA CYS A 202 -9.30 -16.54 7.83
C CYS A 202 -9.04 -17.93 7.24
N ARG A 203 -10.11 -18.59 6.80
CA ARG A 203 -10.07 -19.96 6.23
C ARG A 203 -9.78 -20.00 4.72
N LEU A 204 -9.50 -18.85 4.12
CA LEU A 204 -9.26 -18.77 2.68
C LEU A 204 -7.83 -19.20 2.33
N PRO A 205 -7.60 -19.75 1.13
CA PRO A 205 -6.26 -20.18 0.72
C PRO A 205 -5.26 -19.02 0.75
N PRO A 206 -4.07 -19.19 1.34
CA PRO A 206 -3.09 -18.11 1.43
C PRO A 206 -2.65 -17.53 0.08
N GLU A 207 -2.60 -18.34 -0.97
CA GLU A 207 -2.28 -17.86 -2.32
C GLU A 207 -3.30 -16.85 -2.81
N TYR A 208 -4.58 -17.14 -2.56
CA TYR A 208 -5.66 -16.22 -2.90
C TYR A 208 -5.54 -14.92 -2.10
N LEU A 209 -5.20 -14.99 -0.81
CA LEU A 209 -4.97 -13.80 0.02
C LEU A 209 -3.82 -12.94 -0.51
N ALA A 210 -2.72 -13.56 -0.93
CA ALA A 210 -1.60 -12.85 -1.54
C ALA A 210 -2.00 -12.19 -2.87
N GLU A 211 -2.77 -12.89 -3.71
CA GLU A 211 -3.21 -12.37 -5.01
C GLU A 211 -4.12 -11.14 -4.86
N ILE A 212 -5.10 -11.17 -3.95
CA ILE A 212 -6.00 -10.02 -3.76
C ILE A 212 -5.27 -8.81 -3.17
N LEU A 213 -4.33 -9.05 -2.26
CA LEU A 213 -3.52 -7.99 -1.66
C LEU A 213 -2.65 -7.30 -2.71
N VAL A 214 -1.93 -8.08 -3.53
CA VAL A 214 -1.11 -7.54 -4.62
C VAL A 214 -1.97 -6.81 -5.64
N ALA A 215 -3.13 -7.37 -6.01
CA ALA A 215 -4.03 -6.75 -6.98
C ALA A 215 -4.55 -5.40 -6.47
N PHE A 216 -4.98 -5.33 -5.20
CA PHE A 216 -5.45 -4.10 -4.58
C PHE A 216 -4.35 -3.02 -4.53
N SER A 217 -3.15 -3.36 -4.06
CA SER A 217 -2.03 -2.40 -4.00
C SER A 217 -1.61 -1.90 -5.39
N LYS A 218 -1.62 -2.77 -6.41
CA LYS A 218 -1.32 -2.37 -7.79
C LYS A 218 -2.41 -1.48 -8.38
N PHE A 219 -3.69 -1.79 -8.13
CA PHE A 219 -4.82 -0.99 -8.60
C PHE A 219 -4.78 0.42 -8.03
N THR A 220 -4.62 0.54 -6.71
CA THR A 220 -4.56 1.83 -6.01
C THR A 220 -3.35 2.67 -6.43
N ASN A 221 -2.16 2.04 -6.54
CA ASN A 221 -0.95 2.71 -7.04
C ASN A 221 -1.15 3.28 -8.46
N LYS A 222 -1.63 2.44 -9.39
CA LYS A 222 -1.79 2.84 -10.79
C LYS A 222 -2.92 3.85 -11.00
N SER A 223 -4.05 3.71 -10.30
CA SER A 223 -5.19 4.63 -10.43
C SER A 223 -4.95 5.96 -9.71
N SER A 224 -3.96 6.03 -8.81
CA SER A 224 -3.79 7.14 -7.86
C SER A 224 -5.07 7.45 -7.08
N ARG A 225 -5.94 6.44 -6.89
CA ARG A 225 -7.22 6.54 -6.19
C ARG A 225 -7.31 5.43 -5.16
N LEU A 226 -7.74 5.82 -3.97
CA LEU A 226 -8.14 4.88 -2.94
C LEU A 226 -9.63 4.56 -3.09
N ILE A 227 -10.00 3.36 -2.69
CA ILE A 227 -11.39 2.93 -2.63
C ILE A 227 -11.93 3.35 -1.27
N ASP A 228 -13.14 3.90 -1.25
CA ASP A 228 -13.74 4.44 -0.02
C ASP A 228 -13.95 3.35 1.05
N ASP A 229 -13.98 3.77 2.32
CA ASP A 229 -14.24 2.86 3.43
C ASP A 229 -15.62 2.20 3.30
N GLY A 230 -15.66 0.88 3.46
CA GLY A 230 -16.85 0.05 3.32
C GLY A 230 -17.19 -0.37 1.89
N ASP A 231 -16.59 0.24 0.87
CA ASP A 231 -16.78 -0.12 -0.53
C ASP A 231 -16.06 -1.42 -0.90
N VAL A 232 -16.31 -1.92 -2.10
CA VAL A 232 -15.80 -3.23 -2.56
C VAL A 232 -14.88 -3.13 -3.76
N PHE A 233 -13.84 -3.94 -3.72
CA PHE A 233 -12.91 -4.25 -4.78
C PHE A 233 -13.09 -5.70 -5.25
N GLY A 234 -12.78 -6.02 -6.50
CA GLY A 234 -12.78 -7.38 -7.01
C GLY A 234 -11.98 -7.49 -8.29
N ARG A 235 -11.26 -8.61 -8.47
CA ARG A 235 -10.57 -8.95 -9.71
C ARG A 235 -11.52 -9.56 -10.74
N GLU A 236 -12.63 -10.11 -10.27
CA GLU A 236 -13.67 -10.75 -11.07
C GLU A 236 -15.05 -10.24 -10.65
N GLU A 237 -16.05 -10.34 -11.53
CA GLU A 237 -17.42 -9.85 -11.26
C GLU A 237 -18.06 -10.48 -10.01
N ASN A 238 -17.78 -11.76 -9.77
CA ASN A 238 -18.32 -12.53 -8.64
C ASN A 238 -17.41 -12.48 -7.41
N GLU A 239 -16.48 -11.54 -7.35
CA GLU A 239 -15.58 -11.33 -6.23
C GLU A 239 -15.84 -9.95 -5.63
N LYS A 240 -16.23 -9.91 -4.35
CA LYS A 240 -16.39 -8.66 -3.60
C LYS A 240 -15.54 -8.72 -2.34
N ILE A 241 -14.58 -7.82 -2.26
CA ILE A 241 -13.61 -7.66 -1.19
C ILE A 241 -13.84 -6.28 -0.62
N GLN A 242 -14.43 -6.24 0.57
CA GLN A 242 -14.69 -5.00 1.29
C GLN A 242 -13.38 -4.38 1.77
N VAL A 243 -13.25 -3.08 1.54
CA VAL A 243 -12.14 -2.25 2.03
C VAL A 243 -12.57 -1.66 3.37
N ILE A 244 -11.80 -1.91 4.42
CA ILE A 244 -12.12 -1.44 5.78
C ILE A 244 -10.92 -0.66 6.30
N TYR A 245 -11.14 0.59 6.68
CA TYR A 245 -10.12 1.45 7.25
C TYR A 245 -10.09 1.30 8.77
N HIS A 246 -8.90 1.07 9.29
CA HIS A 246 -8.60 1.11 10.72
C HIS A 246 -7.81 2.38 11.04
N GLU A 247 -8.09 2.95 12.21
CA GLU A 247 -7.39 4.15 12.70
C GLU A 247 -5.88 3.94 12.76
N GLU A 248 -5.14 5.05 12.74
CA GLU A 248 -3.69 5.05 12.80
C GLU A 248 -3.17 4.36 14.08
N ASP A 249 -2.14 3.53 13.91
CA ASP A 249 -1.38 2.95 15.02
C ASP A 249 -0.52 4.02 15.72
N ASP A 250 0.23 3.64 16.77
CA ASP A 250 1.15 4.51 17.52
C ASP A 250 2.20 5.24 16.64
N ASP A 251 2.43 4.75 15.41
CA ASP A 251 3.36 5.33 14.44
C ASP A 251 2.69 6.25 13.41
N GLY A 252 1.40 6.54 13.55
CA GLY A 252 0.66 7.46 12.68
C GLY A 252 0.32 6.89 11.30
N LEU A 253 0.45 5.57 11.10
CA LEU A 253 0.08 4.90 9.85
C LEU A 253 -1.23 4.13 10.03
N GLY A 254 -2.20 4.43 9.16
CA GLY A 254 -3.46 3.69 9.08
C GLY A 254 -3.30 2.33 8.40
N THR A 255 -4.25 1.45 8.67
CA THR A 255 -4.30 0.10 8.08
C THR A 255 -5.60 -0.08 7.29
N ILE A 256 -5.50 -0.63 6.09
CA ILE A 256 -6.59 -1.10 5.26
C ILE A 256 -6.68 -2.62 5.40
N GLU A 257 -7.78 -3.09 5.96
CA GLU A 257 -8.16 -4.50 5.94
C GLU A 257 -8.95 -4.81 4.66
N LEU A 258 -8.54 -5.88 3.97
CA LEU A 258 -9.25 -6.45 2.84
C LEU A 258 -10.05 -7.66 3.31
N LYS A 259 -11.37 -7.51 3.35
CA LYS A 259 -12.29 -8.55 3.82
C LYS A 259 -13.12 -9.13 2.69
N VAL A 260 -12.95 -10.42 2.42
CA VAL A 260 -13.71 -11.11 1.37
C VAL A 260 -15.15 -11.33 1.85
N VAL A 261 -16.09 -10.60 1.24
CA VAL A 261 -17.51 -10.64 1.61
C VAL A 261 -18.36 -11.41 0.61
N HIS A 262 -17.87 -11.59 -0.62
CA HIS A 262 -18.50 -12.43 -1.64
C HIS A 262 -17.42 -13.10 -2.50
N ASN A 263 -17.44 -14.42 -2.56
CA ASN A 263 -16.70 -15.20 -3.55
C ASN A 263 -17.31 -16.62 -3.62
N PRO A 264 -18.16 -16.91 -4.61
CA PRO A 264 -18.81 -18.22 -4.74
C PRO A 264 -17.84 -19.39 -4.86
N LYS A 265 -16.63 -19.17 -5.41
CA LYS A 265 -15.60 -20.23 -5.53
C LYS A 265 -15.18 -20.78 -4.16
N PHE A 266 -15.27 -19.97 -3.11
CA PHE A 266 -14.96 -20.34 -1.74
C PHE A 266 -16.21 -20.51 -0.87
N GLY A 267 -17.40 -20.55 -1.47
CA GLY A 267 -18.68 -20.68 -0.75
C GLY A 267 -19.07 -19.45 0.07
N ILE A 268 -18.46 -18.29 -0.19
CA ILE A 268 -18.80 -17.03 0.49
C ILE A 268 -19.87 -16.32 -0.32
N LEU A 269 -21.09 -16.27 0.20
CA LEU A 269 -22.23 -15.60 -0.42
C LEU A 269 -22.58 -14.36 0.40
N ARG A 270 -22.85 -13.24 -0.29
CA ARG A 270 -23.32 -12.00 0.33
C ARG A 270 -24.81 -11.89 0.04
N GLU A 271 -25.57 -11.32 0.98
CA GLU A 271 -26.96 -10.94 0.70
C GLU A 271 -27.00 -9.89 -0.42
N ASP A 272 -28.00 -9.97 -1.29
CA ASP A 272 -28.16 -9.07 -2.43
C ASP A 272 -28.46 -7.65 -1.94
N VAL A 273 -27.45 -6.78 -2.02
CA VAL A 273 -27.58 -5.34 -1.80
C VAL A 273 -27.31 -4.66 -3.13
N PRO A 274 -28.15 -3.69 -3.55
CA PRO A 274 -27.93 -2.96 -4.80
C PRO A 274 -26.51 -2.41 -4.83
N THR A 275 -25.72 -2.82 -5.83
CA THR A 275 -24.30 -2.50 -5.92
C THR A 275 -24.03 -1.90 -7.29
N LYS A 276 -23.44 -0.70 -7.33
CA LYS A 276 -22.94 -0.11 -8.57
C LYS A 276 -21.56 -0.68 -8.85
N TYR A 277 -21.38 -1.32 -10.00
CA TYR A 277 -20.10 -1.81 -10.48
C TYR A 277 -19.54 -0.84 -11.49
N VAL A 278 -18.24 -0.55 -11.37
CA VAL A 278 -17.46 0.17 -12.37
C VAL A 278 -16.37 -0.77 -12.86
N ARG A 279 -16.29 -0.96 -14.18
CA ARG A 279 -15.29 -1.82 -14.81
C ARG A 279 -14.17 -0.98 -15.37
N TYR A 280 -12.95 -1.46 -15.19
CA TYR A 280 -11.73 -0.82 -15.66
C TYR A 280 -10.99 -1.76 -16.62
N ASP A 281 -10.41 -1.23 -17.70
CA ASP A 281 -9.48 -1.98 -18.56
C ASP A 281 -8.08 -2.09 -17.93
N GLU A 282 -7.13 -2.68 -18.68
CA GLU A 282 -5.73 -2.84 -18.24
C GLU A 282 -5.02 -1.49 -18.02
N ASP A 283 -5.49 -0.44 -18.70
CA ASP A 283 -5.00 0.94 -18.63
C ASP A 283 -5.77 1.79 -17.61
N LEU A 284 -6.68 1.16 -16.85
CA LEU A 284 -7.55 1.78 -15.85
C LEU A 284 -8.55 2.81 -16.40
N ASN A 285 -8.91 2.72 -17.67
CA ASN A 285 -10.02 3.49 -18.21
C ASN A 285 -11.34 2.82 -17.82
N GLU A 286 -12.32 3.62 -17.43
CA GLU A 286 -13.68 3.14 -17.19
C GLU A 286 -14.26 2.61 -18.50
N THR A 287 -14.51 1.29 -18.55
CA THR A 287 -15.08 0.62 -19.72
C THR A 287 -16.59 0.45 -19.63
N GLY A 288 -17.15 0.64 -18.43
CA GLY A 288 -18.59 0.65 -18.21
C GLY A 288 -18.96 0.68 -16.74
N SER A 289 -20.21 1.06 -16.46
CA SER A 289 -20.81 0.94 -15.14
C SER A 289 -22.20 0.34 -15.24
N PHE A 290 -22.56 -0.55 -14.31
CA PHE A 290 -23.91 -1.08 -14.20
C PHE A 290 -24.31 -1.20 -12.73
N THR A 291 -25.61 -1.10 -12.44
CA THR A 291 -26.15 -1.27 -11.09
C THR A 291 -26.87 -2.60 -11.03
N ASP A 292 -26.38 -3.50 -10.18
CA ASP A 292 -27.02 -4.78 -9.87
C ASP A 292 -28.06 -4.54 -8.77
N GLY A 293 -29.20 -5.24 -8.83
CA GLY A 293 -30.30 -5.06 -7.89
C GLY A 293 -31.26 -3.90 -8.20
N ASN A 294 -31.07 -3.18 -9.31
CA ASN A 294 -32.20 -2.53 -9.96
C ASN A 294 -32.93 -3.63 -10.74
N GLU A 295 -33.86 -4.33 -10.10
CA GLU A 295 -35.05 -4.69 -10.85
C GLU A 295 -35.60 -3.35 -11.33
N ASP A 296 -35.65 -3.14 -12.64
CA ASP A 296 -36.49 -2.10 -13.23
C ASP A 296 -37.89 -2.32 -12.64
N THR A 297 -38.17 -1.64 -11.54
CA THR A 297 -39.51 -1.50 -11.01
C THR A 297 -40.17 -0.56 -11.99
N GLU A 298 -40.60 -1.16 -13.11
CA GLU A 298 -41.41 -0.52 -14.11
C GLU A 298 -42.62 0.01 -13.36
N LEU A 299 -42.62 1.32 -13.07
CA LEU A 299 -43.66 1.99 -12.27
C LEU A 299 -45.02 1.58 -12.84
N ASP A 300 -45.83 0.86 -12.06
CA ASP A 300 -47.08 0.29 -12.57
C ASP A 300 -48.09 1.43 -12.73
N PRO A 301 -48.57 1.71 -13.95
CA PRO A 301 -49.57 2.76 -14.17
C PRO A 301 -50.90 2.52 -13.44
N HIS A 302 -51.11 1.32 -12.89
CA HIS A 302 -52.31 0.91 -12.17
C HIS A 302 -52.15 0.95 -10.64
N ASP A 303 -50.94 1.17 -10.11
CA ASP A 303 -50.74 1.47 -8.70
C ASP A 303 -50.98 2.99 -8.49
N PRO A 304 -51.87 3.39 -7.56
CA PRO A 304 -52.15 4.80 -7.29
C PRO A 304 -50.94 5.62 -6.84
N VAL A 305 -49.91 4.99 -6.26
CA VAL A 305 -48.67 5.67 -5.84
C VAL A 305 -47.74 5.89 -7.04
N ASP A 306 -47.53 4.86 -7.86
CA ASP A 306 -46.68 4.94 -9.04
C ASP A 306 -47.29 5.83 -10.13
N ALA A 307 -48.61 5.81 -10.28
CA ALA A 307 -49.34 6.73 -11.15
C ALA A 307 -49.15 8.19 -10.73
N ALA A 308 -49.14 8.49 -9.43
CA ALA A 308 -48.88 9.84 -8.92
C ALA A 308 -47.44 10.28 -9.16
N ILE A 309 -46.46 9.36 -9.08
CA ILE A 309 -45.05 9.62 -9.41
C ILE A 309 -44.90 9.89 -10.92
N LEU A 310 -45.56 9.10 -11.77
CA LEU A 310 -45.56 9.28 -13.23
C LEU A 310 -46.23 10.58 -13.67
N GLU A 311 -47.31 10.99 -13.00
CA GLU A 311 -47.99 12.28 -13.22
C GLU A 311 -47.08 13.45 -12.83
N ARG A 312 -46.40 13.35 -11.67
CA ARG A 312 -45.44 14.36 -11.21
C ARG A 312 -44.23 14.51 -12.15
N LEU A 313 -43.75 13.41 -12.71
CA LEU A 313 -42.65 13.39 -13.68
C LEU A 313 -43.07 13.98 -15.04
N LYS A 314 -44.33 13.84 -15.43
CA LYS A 314 -44.89 14.53 -16.61
C LYS A 314 -45.02 16.02 -16.38
N GLU A 315 -45.53 16.45 -15.23
CA GLU A 315 -45.61 17.86 -14.85
C GLU A 315 -44.24 18.55 -14.88
N LEU A 316 -43.20 17.88 -14.37
CA LEU A 316 -41.82 18.38 -14.40
C LEU A 316 -41.20 18.44 -15.81
N LYS A 317 -41.71 17.64 -16.76
CA LYS A 317 -41.29 17.69 -18.17
C LYS A 317 -42.08 18.70 -19.00
N GLU A 318 -43.24 19.15 -18.52
CA GLU A 318 -44.14 20.05 -19.24
C GLU A 318 -44.05 21.52 -18.78
N GLU A 319 -43.22 21.85 -17.78
CA GLU A 319 -42.89 23.26 -17.47
C GLU A 319 -42.07 23.90 -18.61
N PRO A 320 -42.55 25.00 -19.23
CA PRO A 320 -41.80 25.69 -20.26
C PRO A 320 -40.69 26.52 -19.62
N SER A 321 -39.44 26.11 -19.82
CA SER A 321 -38.24 26.91 -19.51
C SER A 321 -38.24 28.17 -20.38
N SER A 322 -38.89 29.22 -19.90
CA SER A 322 -38.81 30.56 -20.47
C SER A 322 -37.65 31.28 -19.82
N GLN A 323 -36.46 31.19 -20.40
CA GLN A 323 -35.41 32.20 -20.27
C GLN A 323 -34.46 32.12 -21.48
N GLU A 324 -34.32 33.27 -22.14
CA GLU A 324 -33.62 33.49 -23.41
C GLU A 324 -32.09 33.27 -23.32
N LEU A 325 -31.52 32.80 -24.43
CA LEU A 325 -30.08 32.68 -24.74
C LEU A 325 -29.35 34.05 -24.69
N PRO A 326 -28.00 34.03 -24.61
CA PRO A 326 -27.28 34.29 -25.85
C PRO A 326 -26.08 33.35 -26.14
N ASP A 327 -25.92 33.09 -27.44
CA ASP A 327 -24.73 32.72 -28.22
C ASP A 327 -23.81 31.59 -27.75
N VAL A 328 -24.05 30.41 -28.33
CA VAL A 328 -23.06 29.33 -28.47
C VAL A 328 -22.25 29.58 -29.74
N ARG A 329 -20.94 29.84 -29.59
CA ARG A 329 -19.96 29.66 -30.67
C ARG A 329 -19.77 28.16 -30.89
N SER A 330 -19.87 27.72 -32.15
CA SER A 330 -19.72 26.33 -32.56
C SER A 330 -18.29 25.82 -32.35
N GLU A 331 -18.17 24.59 -31.81
CA GLU A 331 -16.91 23.88 -31.55
C GLU A 331 -16.05 23.64 -32.81
N GLU A 332 -16.61 23.79 -34.01
CA GLU A 332 -15.89 23.67 -35.28
C GLU A 332 -14.89 24.82 -35.54
N ASP A 333 -15.07 25.99 -34.89
CA ASP A 333 -14.13 27.12 -35.03
C ASP A 333 -12.86 26.97 -34.16
N PHE A 334 -12.89 26.10 -33.13
CA PHE A 334 -11.76 25.94 -32.19
C PHE A 334 -10.72 24.92 -32.68
N GLU A 335 -11.14 23.90 -33.45
CA GLU A 335 -10.25 22.86 -33.98
C GLU A 335 -9.42 23.34 -35.19
N GLN A 336 -9.89 24.38 -35.91
CA GLN A 336 -9.12 25.01 -36.99
C GLN A 336 -8.02 25.95 -36.49
N GLU A 337 -8.13 26.50 -35.27
CA GLU A 337 -7.12 27.39 -34.69
C GLU A 337 -5.94 26.63 -34.05
N MET A 338 -6.17 25.39 -33.60
CA MET A 338 -5.15 24.51 -32.98
C MET A 338 -4.32 23.70 -33.99
N SER A 339 -4.74 23.62 -35.26
CA SER A 339 -4.07 22.84 -36.31
C SER A 339 -3.00 23.62 -37.09
N ALA A 340 -2.75 24.89 -36.76
CA ALA A 340 -1.82 25.77 -37.49
C ALA A 340 -0.42 25.92 -36.87
N LEU A 341 -0.09 25.19 -35.81
CA LEU A 341 1.23 25.25 -35.17
C LEU A 341 1.78 23.84 -34.94
N ASP A 342 2.18 23.17 -36.03
CA ASP A 342 3.19 22.13 -35.92
C ASP A 342 4.21 22.15 -37.08
N ARG A 343 5.49 22.18 -36.64
CA ARG A 343 6.75 21.69 -37.27
C ARG A 343 7.58 22.53 -38.26
N PRO A 344 8.90 22.23 -38.38
CA PRO A 344 9.77 21.36 -37.54
C PRO A 344 11.15 21.97 -37.19
N ASP A 345 11.87 21.36 -36.24
CA ASP A 345 13.31 21.11 -36.40
C ASP A 345 13.79 19.89 -35.59
N GLN A 346 14.50 19.00 -36.29
CA GLN A 346 15.17 17.78 -35.80
C GLN A 346 16.44 18.12 -35.01
N PRO A 347 16.92 17.25 -34.09
CA PRO A 347 18.09 16.45 -34.47
C PRO A 347 18.23 15.04 -33.85
N ALA A 348 18.83 14.17 -34.68
CA ALA A 348 19.88 13.18 -34.44
C ALA A 348 19.80 12.20 -33.25
N THR A 349 19.47 10.95 -33.60
CA THR A 349 19.71 9.72 -32.83
C THR A 349 21.19 9.31 -32.88
N PRO A 350 21.88 9.04 -31.75
CA PRO A 350 23.12 8.29 -31.75
C PRO A 350 22.84 6.79 -31.53
N ALA A 351 23.38 5.97 -32.43
CA ALA A 351 23.41 4.52 -32.35
C ALA A 351 24.47 4.04 -31.33
N TYR A 352 24.10 3.08 -30.48
CA TYR A 352 25.04 2.20 -29.76
C TYR A 352 24.48 0.76 -29.65
N PRO A 353 25.36 -0.25 -29.57
CA PRO A 353 25.09 -1.59 -30.06
C PRO A 353 24.37 -2.49 -29.04
N GLU A 354 23.41 -3.26 -29.55
CA GLU A 354 22.83 -4.42 -28.89
C GLU A 354 23.86 -5.54 -28.77
N THR A 355 24.30 -5.83 -27.54
CA THR A 355 24.64 -7.20 -27.12
C THR A 355 24.49 -7.29 -25.61
N ALA A 356 23.32 -7.71 -25.15
CA ALA A 356 23.14 -8.31 -23.84
C ALA A 356 22.10 -9.43 -24.00
N THR A 357 22.55 -10.66 -23.82
CA THR A 357 21.71 -11.87 -23.82
C THR A 357 20.58 -11.74 -22.80
N PRO A 358 19.31 -11.96 -23.19
CA PRO A 358 18.19 -11.94 -22.25
C PRO A 358 18.28 -13.15 -21.31
N VAL A 359 18.29 -12.89 -20.01
CA VAL A 359 18.12 -13.92 -18.98
C VAL A 359 16.62 -14.16 -18.81
N SER A 360 16.24 -15.44 -18.79
CA SER A 360 14.86 -15.90 -18.94
C SER A 360 13.89 -15.39 -17.84
N PRO A 361 12.62 -15.11 -18.18
CA PRO A 361 11.56 -14.61 -17.26
C PRO A 361 11.11 -15.59 -16.14
N SER A 362 11.86 -16.66 -15.85
CA SER A 362 11.42 -17.70 -14.91
C SER A 362 11.55 -17.33 -13.43
N THR A 363 12.37 -16.34 -13.07
CA THR A 363 12.71 -16.06 -11.66
C THR A 363 11.61 -15.28 -10.92
N ALA A 364 10.89 -14.35 -11.57
CA ALA A 364 9.74 -13.66 -10.94
C ALA A 364 8.58 -14.63 -10.67
N SER A 365 8.31 -15.54 -11.61
CA SER A 365 7.34 -16.62 -11.39
C SER A 365 7.74 -17.56 -10.26
N GLN A 366 9.05 -17.78 -10.05
CA GLN A 366 9.56 -18.57 -8.92
C GLN A 366 9.38 -17.86 -7.57
N VAL A 367 9.44 -16.53 -7.51
CA VAL A 367 9.15 -15.77 -6.27
C VAL A 367 7.69 -15.95 -5.86
N HIS A 368 6.74 -15.75 -6.79
CA HIS A 368 5.31 -15.99 -6.53
C HIS A 368 5.03 -17.44 -6.16
N GLN A 369 5.64 -18.41 -6.86
CA GLN A 369 5.52 -19.83 -6.52
C GLN A 369 6.13 -20.17 -5.16
N THR A 370 7.22 -19.51 -4.76
CA THR A 370 7.86 -19.77 -3.46
C THR A 370 7.01 -19.22 -2.32
N ILE A 371 6.44 -18.02 -2.46
CA ILE A 371 5.48 -17.46 -1.49
C ILE A 371 4.24 -18.36 -1.38
N ALA A 372 3.68 -18.79 -2.52
CA ALA A 372 2.55 -19.72 -2.55
C ALA A 372 2.87 -21.08 -1.90
N THR A 373 4.01 -21.68 -2.25
CA THR A 373 4.42 -23.00 -1.75
C THR A 373 4.77 -22.96 -0.26
N ALA A 374 5.36 -21.86 0.22
CA ALA A 374 5.70 -21.68 1.61
C ALA A 374 4.45 -21.49 2.48
N ALA A 375 3.43 -20.81 1.96
CA ALA A 375 2.16 -20.67 2.65
C ALA A 375 1.44 -22.02 2.84
N ARG A 376 1.59 -22.96 1.89
CA ARG A 376 1.13 -24.36 2.07
C ARG A 376 1.91 -25.14 3.14
N ARG A 377 3.17 -24.80 3.41
CA ARG A 377 4.02 -25.50 4.41
C ARG A 377 3.78 -25.00 5.84
N LEU A 378 3.20 -23.81 6.02
CA LEU A 378 2.81 -23.29 7.33
C LEU A 378 1.67 -24.10 7.96
N ASP A 379 0.80 -24.73 7.16
CA ASP A 379 -0.20 -25.70 7.64
C ASP A 379 0.44 -26.94 8.30
N ASP A 380 1.66 -27.30 7.90
CA ASP A 380 2.34 -28.53 8.36
C ASP A 380 3.32 -28.31 9.52
N THR A 381 3.62 -27.06 9.90
CA THR A 381 4.64 -26.77 10.93
C THR A 381 4.10 -26.01 12.14
N ARG A 382 4.01 -26.73 13.26
CA ARG A 382 3.74 -26.19 14.61
C ARG A 382 4.85 -25.23 15.04
N ILE A 383 4.66 -23.92 14.87
CA ILE A 383 5.53 -22.91 15.49
C ILE A 383 4.68 -22.09 16.47
N ALA A 384 4.84 -22.39 17.75
CA ALA A 384 4.23 -21.65 18.84
C ALA A 384 5.01 -20.35 19.10
N GLY A 385 4.53 -19.25 18.55
CA GLY A 385 4.91 -17.90 18.98
C GLY A 385 4.09 -17.50 20.21
N LYS A 386 4.76 -17.18 21.32
CA LYS A 386 4.13 -16.62 22.53
C LYS A 386 3.78 -15.15 22.29
N THR A 387 2.51 -14.79 22.48
CA THR A 387 2.06 -13.40 22.67
C THR A 387 1.41 -13.23 24.05
N SER A 388 1.70 -12.09 24.69
CA SER A 388 1.11 -11.66 25.97
C SER A 388 -0.36 -11.24 25.81
N PRO A 389 -1.18 -11.23 26.89
CA PRO A 389 -2.63 -11.30 26.76
C PRO A 389 -3.24 -9.95 26.36
N SER A 390 -3.99 -9.94 25.27
CA SER A 390 -4.84 -8.80 24.89
C SER A 390 -6.19 -8.89 25.61
N SER A 391 -6.72 -7.71 25.92
CA SER A 391 -7.97 -7.49 26.66
C SER A 391 -9.14 -8.24 26.04
N LYS A 392 -9.91 -8.93 26.89
CA LYS A 392 -11.07 -9.75 26.53
C LYS A 392 -12.13 -8.88 25.83
N ARG A 393 -12.22 -8.98 24.49
CA ARG A 393 -13.29 -8.36 23.70
C ARG A 393 -14.61 -9.06 24.04
N MET A 394 -15.57 -8.34 24.59
CA MET A 394 -16.93 -8.84 24.79
C MET A 394 -17.60 -9.05 23.43
N SER A 395 -18.28 -10.17 23.27
CA SER A 395 -19.03 -10.48 22.05
C SER A 395 -20.26 -9.56 21.90
N VAL A 396 -20.74 -9.40 20.67
CA VAL A 396 -21.98 -8.63 20.38
C VAL A 396 -23.20 -9.22 21.09
N ALA A 397 -23.19 -10.52 21.39
CA ALA A 397 -24.21 -11.18 22.21
C ALA A 397 -24.14 -10.73 23.69
N GLU A 398 -22.94 -10.63 24.26
CA GLU A 398 -22.72 -10.14 25.63
C GLU A 398 -23.05 -8.64 25.77
N LEU A 399 -22.79 -7.83 24.73
CA LEU A 399 -23.22 -6.42 24.67
C LEU A 399 -24.74 -6.28 24.65
N ARG A 400 -25.45 -7.16 23.94
CA ARG A 400 -26.93 -7.16 23.90
C ARG A 400 -27.55 -7.54 25.24
N ASP A 401 -26.96 -8.48 25.97
CA ASP A 401 -27.43 -8.84 27.31
C ASP A 401 -27.11 -7.78 28.36
N PHE A 402 -25.97 -7.08 28.23
CA PHE A 402 -25.62 -5.95 29.09
C PHE A 402 -26.57 -4.75 28.89
N VAL A 403 -26.95 -4.44 27.65
CA VAL A 403 -27.91 -3.39 27.33
C VAL A 403 -29.33 -3.75 27.83
N LYS A 404 -29.73 -5.02 27.75
CA LYS A 404 -31.01 -5.49 28.32
C LYS A 404 -31.04 -5.35 29.85
N GLN A 405 -29.95 -5.67 30.54
CA GLN A 405 -29.88 -5.48 32.00
C GLN A 405 -29.87 -3.99 32.40
N ALA A 406 -29.25 -3.12 31.61
CA ALA A 406 -29.26 -1.68 31.84
C ALA A 406 -30.65 -1.04 31.60
N GLN A 407 -31.45 -1.57 30.67
CA GLN A 407 -32.79 -1.04 30.38
C GLN A 407 -33.86 -1.43 31.41
N VAL A 408 -33.71 -2.58 32.09
CA VAL A 408 -34.65 -2.99 33.16
C VAL A 408 -34.38 -2.22 34.48
N SER A 409 -33.25 -1.53 34.59
CA SER A 409 -32.82 -0.85 35.83
C SER A 409 -33.28 0.61 35.96
N ASN A 410 -33.93 1.19 34.95
CA ASN A 410 -34.26 2.62 34.91
C ASN A 410 -35.74 2.98 35.08
N GLU A 411 -36.62 2.02 35.36
CA GLU A 411 -38.01 2.30 35.79
C GLU A 411 -38.16 2.08 37.29
N THR A 412 -37.43 2.86 38.11
CA THR A 412 -37.90 3.35 39.42
C THR A 412 -36.78 4.16 40.07
N SER A 413 -36.94 5.49 40.09
CA SER A 413 -36.66 6.38 41.24
C SER A 413 -36.36 7.80 40.76
N GLU A 414 -37.42 8.56 40.51
CA GLU A 414 -37.35 10.01 40.73
C GLU A 414 -37.27 10.25 42.25
N LYS A 415 -36.16 10.85 42.73
CA LYS A 415 -36.16 12.10 43.52
C LYS A 415 -34.86 12.35 44.33
N VAL A 416 -34.38 13.60 44.18
CA VAL A 416 -33.69 14.44 45.19
C VAL A 416 -32.16 14.27 45.36
N GLY A 417 -31.45 15.07 44.56
CA GLY A 417 -30.43 16.08 44.94
C GLY A 417 -29.39 15.82 46.04
N LYS A 418 -28.10 15.90 45.67
CA LYS A 418 -27.14 16.95 46.10
C LYS A 418 -25.74 16.72 45.49
N LYS A 419 -25.08 17.83 45.13
CA LYS A 419 -23.74 17.95 44.56
C LYS A 419 -22.65 17.30 45.42
N HIS A 420 -21.69 16.60 44.81
CA HIS A 420 -20.26 16.68 45.18
C HIS A 420 -19.30 16.10 44.12
N GLY A 421 -18.42 16.98 43.60
CA GLY A 421 -16.98 16.79 43.35
C GLY A 421 -16.45 15.56 42.58
N PHE A 422 -16.11 15.77 41.31
CA PHE A 422 -15.55 14.79 40.37
C PHE A 422 -14.01 14.61 40.43
N LEU A 423 -13.29 15.11 41.45
CA LEU A 423 -11.81 15.12 41.46
C LEU A 423 -11.17 14.85 42.83
N ALA A 424 -11.39 13.67 43.44
CA ALA A 424 -10.72 13.36 44.72
C ALA A 424 -10.45 11.88 45.05
N LYS A 425 -10.38 10.95 44.08
CA LYS A 425 -10.18 9.51 44.41
C LYS A 425 -9.16 8.71 43.58
N LEU A 426 -8.17 9.35 42.95
CA LEU A 426 -7.13 8.60 42.21
C LEU A 426 -5.70 8.70 42.73
N PHE A 427 -5.47 9.30 43.91
CA PHE A 427 -4.16 9.23 44.58
C PHE A 427 -4.30 9.00 46.09
N LYS A 428 -4.30 7.72 46.52
CA LYS A 428 -3.69 7.25 47.78
C LYS A 428 -3.96 5.75 48.01
N ARG A 429 -2.94 4.90 47.80
CA ARG A 429 -2.22 4.17 48.87
C ARG A 429 -1.34 3.06 48.29
N LYS A 430 -0.02 3.31 48.29
CA LYS A 430 0.97 2.35 48.79
C LYS A 430 1.06 2.57 50.31
N ALA A 431 0.91 1.50 51.10
CA ALA A 431 1.70 1.20 52.31
C ALA A 431 1.12 -0.04 53.00
N ASP A 432 2.04 -0.97 53.28
CA ASP A 432 2.03 -2.04 54.29
C ASP A 432 1.17 -3.30 54.06
N GLN A 433 1.75 -4.31 53.41
CA GLN A 433 2.43 -5.43 54.11
C GLN A 433 3.22 -6.30 53.14
#